data_AF-A0A640WCW9-F1
#
_entry.id   AF-A0A640WCW9-F1
#
_cell.length_a   1.000
_cell.length_b   1.000
_cell.length_c   1.000
_cell.angle_alpha   90.00
_cell.angle_beta   90.00
_cell.angle_gamma   90.00
#
_symmetry.space_group_name_H-M   'P 1'
#
loop_
_entity.id
_entity.type
_entity.pdbx_description
1 polymer ?
#
loop_
_entity_poly.entity_id
_entity_poly.type
_entity_poly.pdbx_seq_one_letter_code
_entity_poly.pdbx_strand_id
1 'polypeptide(L)'
;MFKSKKATDEWAAWYQTVKAKRDELSEADSSLSEAKKEREASQHALTFHVRNARHMTSREIGEEPSAQDIQALMTRLEQLASSGPKTQKGEEAQAYLHNVQQAYQNLQQAGEAQQAAGELKDERAESLAKVEGRIPKATATTLEIIQKDMDEAQAYRDGIAEKLASLEGESGSLTTAAQEAVAAQEKLEELEALAAIGYGDETETKAANTQHAKARTQVEKAQADVSRHQALQRGLRRKLSEANVSLAHLELAYSAAATHVHGEKLAQLETHLVEYLTGSDLTCLLEEIGRHRRALEEAQPGASYGLPPEVTVELPVLYFHPDRAELSGERRTVQPI
;
A
#
# COMPACT_ATOMS: atom_id res chain seq x y z
N MET A 1 -20.78 17.82 15.14
CA MET A 1 -19.32 17.59 15.09
C MET A 1 -18.84 16.18 15.46
N PHE A 2 -19.64 15.25 16.01
CA PHE A 2 -19.12 13.94 16.48
C PHE A 2 -19.40 12.72 15.60
N LYS A 3 -20.28 12.79 14.58
CA LYS A 3 -20.62 11.63 13.73
C LYS A 3 -19.69 11.43 12.53
N SER A 4 -19.19 12.52 11.91
CA SER A 4 -18.28 12.41 10.76
C SER A 4 -16.94 11.81 11.17
N LYS A 5 -16.34 12.33 12.25
CA LYS A 5 -15.07 11.86 12.80
C LYS A 5 -15.04 10.36 13.08
N LYS A 6 -16.11 9.81 13.65
CA LYS A 6 -16.23 8.37 13.89
C LYS A 6 -16.21 7.56 12.59
N ALA A 7 -16.96 7.98 11.57
CA ALA A 7 -16.97 7.31 10.28
C ALA A 7 -15.61 7.39 9.57
N THR A 8 -14.97 8.57 9.60
CA THR A 8 -13.62 8.77 9.06
C THR A 8 -12.59 7.86 9.74
N ASP A 9 -12.59 7.82 11.07
CA ASP A 9 -11.67 6.99 11.86
C ASP A 9 -11.89 5.50 11.59
N GLU A 10 -13.15 5.06 11.46
CA GLU A 10 -13.50 3.68 11.11
C GLU A 10 -12.98 3.30 9.71
N TRP A 11 -13.15 4.17 8.71
CA TRP A 11 -12.67 3.93 7.35
C TRP A 11 -11.15 3.89 7.25
N ALA A 12 -10.47 4.86 7.86
CA ALA A 12 -9.01 4.90 7.88
C ALA A 12 -8.42 3.68 8.60
N ALA A 13 -8.95 3.32 9.77
CA ALA A 13 -8.49 2.17 10.54
C ALA A 13 -8.74 0.85 9.81
N TRP A 14 -9.91 0.68 9.20
CA TRP A 14 -10.22 -0.48 8.38
C TRP A 14 -9.26 -0.60 7.20
N TYR A 15 -9.04 0.49 6.45
CA TYR A 15 -8.16 0.47 5.27
C TYR A 15 -6.70 0.15 5.65
N GLN A 16 -6.19 0.73 6.73
CA GLN A 16 -4.85 0.38 7.23
C GLN A 16 -4.75 -1.09 7.61
N THR A 17 -5.78 -1.64 8.23
CA THR A 17 -5.82 -3.06 8.59
C THR A 17 -5.84 -3.95 7.35
N VAL A 18 -6.67 -3.62 6.35
CA VAL A 18 -6.73 -4.35 5.08
C VAL A 18 -5.39 -4.28 4.35
N LYS A 19 -4.78 -3.09 4.27
CA LYS A 19 -3.46 -2.92 3.63
C LYS A 19 -2.41 -3.79 4.32
N ALA A 20 -2.30 -3.72 5.64
CA ALA A 20 -1.37 -4.56 6.40
C ALA A 20 -1.62 -6.06 6.17
N LYS A 21 -2.89 -6.49 6.11
CA LYS A 21 -3.24 -7.89 5.84
C LYS A 21 -2.92 -8.33 4.40
N ARG A 22 -3.04 -7.43 3.42
CA ARG A 22 -2.61 -7.69 2.04
C ARG A 22 -1.09 -7.80 1.93
N ASP A 23 -0.36 -6.94 2.66
CA ASP A 23 1.10 -7.01 2.72
C ASP A 23 1.54 -8.36 3.36
N GLU A 24 0.93 -8.76 4.49
CA GLU A 24 1.16 -10.08 5.12
C GLU A 24 0.86 -11.25 4.16
N LEU A 25 -0.22 -11.17 3.36
CA LEU A 25 -0.56 -12.20 2.39
C LEU A 25 0.45 -12.26 1.24
N SER A 26 0.93 -11.10 0.75
CA SER A 26 1.96 -11.01 -0.28
C SER A 26 3.30 -11.58 0.19
N GLU A 27 3.65 -11.37 1.45
CA GLU A 27 4.83 -11.98 2.07
C GLU A 27 4.67 -13.51 2.14
N ALA A 28 3.52 -14.01 2.59
CA ALA A 28 3.24 -15.45 2.62
C ALA A 28 3.26 -16.10 1.23
N ASP A 29 2.74 -15.42 0.20
CA ASP A 29 2.82 -15.85 -1.20
C ASP A 29 4.26 -15.96 -1.69
N SER A 30 5.10 -14.99 -1.31
CA SER A 30 6.52 -14.99 -1.65
C SER A 30 7.24 -16.16 -0.98
N SER A 31 7.00 -16.40 0.33
CA SER A 31 7.56 -17.54 1.05
C SER A 31 7.10 -18.88 0.48
N LEU A 32 5.84 -19.01 0.07
CA LEU A 32 5.35 -20.23 -0.60
C LEU A 32 6.04 -20.45 -1.95
N SER A 33 6.27 -19.39 -2.72
CA SER A 33 7.00 -19.45 -3.98
C SER A 33 8.45 -19.91 -3.78
N GLU A 34 9.13 -19.39 -2.75
CA GLU A 34 10.48 -19.82 -2.38
C GLU A 34 10.51 -21.29 -1.91
N ALA A 35 9.58 -21.70 -1.06
CA ALA A 35 9.49 -23.08 -0.59
C ALA A 35 9.20 -24.09 -1.73
N LYS A 36 8.39 -23.70 -2.72
CA LYS A 36 8.19 -24.50 -3.95
C LYS A 36 9.49 -24.68 -4.73
N LYS A 37 10.25 -23.59 -4.95
CA LYS A 37 11.55 -23.65 -5.64
C LYS A 37 12.56 -24.52 -4.88
N GLU A 38 12.60 -24.41 -3.56
CA GLU A 38 13.50 -25.23 -2.72
C GLU A 38 13.15 -26.71 -2.79
N ARG A 39 11.85 -27.04 -2.78
CA ARG A 39 11.40 -28.43 -2.97
C ARG A 39 11.76 -28.95 -4.37
N GLU A 40 11.55 -28.15 -5.42
CA GLU A 40 11.94 -28.52 -6.78
C GLU A 40 13.45 -28.76 -6.89
N ALA A 41 14.28 -27.89 -6.29
CA ALA A 41 15.73 -28.06 -6.24
C ALA A 41 16.14 -29.33 -5.47
N SER A 42 15.52 -29.59 -4.32
CA SER A 42 15.75 -30.80 -3.51
C SER A 42 15.32 -32.06 -4.26
N GLN A 43 14.22 -32.01 -5.01
CA GLN A 43 13.75 -33.10 -5.87
C GLN A 43 14.78 -33.41 -6.97
N HIS A 44 15.28 -32.38 -7.65
CA HIS A 44 16.32 -32.54 -8.66
C HIS A 44 17.63 -33.11 -8.09
N ALA A 45 18.07 -32.63 -6.92
CA ALA A 45 19.24 -33.16 -6.23
C ALA A 45 19.06 -34.64 -5.87
N LEU A 46 17.89 -35.03 -5.35
CA LEU A 46 17.57 -36.42 -5.06
C LEU A 46 17.60 -37.28 -6.31
N THR A 47 16.95 -36.86 -7.40
CA THR A 47 16.98 -37.59 -8.68
C THR A 47 18.41 -37.77 -9.19
N PHE A 48 19.27 -36.74 -9.08
CA PHE A 48 20.69 -36.84 -9.44
C PHE A 48 21.43 -37.90 -8.61
N HIS A 49 21.29 -37.89 -7.28
CA HIS A 49 21.97 -38.84 -6.41
C HIS A 49 21.44 -40.27 -6.58
N VAL A 50 20.13 -40.45 -6.78
CA VAL A 50 19.51 -41.75 -7.08
C VAL A 50 20.01 -42.30 -8.42
N ARG A 51 20.07 -41.46 -9.46
CA ARG A 51 20.61 -41.85 -10.78
C ARG A 51 22.06 -42.29 -10.68
N ASN A 52 22.87 -41.56 -9.92
CA ASN A 52 24.26 -41.91 -9.69
C ASN A 52 24.40 -43.20 -8.87
N ALA A 53 23.54 -43.47 -7.88
CA ALA A 53 23.59 -44.71 -7.10
C ALA A 53 23.06 -45.95 -7.85
N ARG A 54 22.30 -45.75 -8.95
CA ARG A 54 21.66 -46.83 -9.72
C ARG A 54 22.64 -47.87 -10.25
N HIS A 55 23.83 -47.45 -10.70
CA HIS A 55 24.83 -48.36 -11.27
C HIS A 55 25.32 -49.42 -10.26
N MET A 56 25.19 -49.17 -8.96
CA MET A 56 25.61 -50.09 -7.90
C MET A 56 24.59 -51.19 -7.58
N THR A 57 23.32 -50.98 -7.90
CA THR A 57 22.22 -51.83 -7.42
C THR A 57 21.50 -52.59 -8.53
N SER A 58 21.84 -52.34 -9.80
CA SER A 58 21.23 -52.95 -11.00
C SER A 58 19.70 -52.81 -11.07
N ARG A 59 19.12 -51.88 -10.30
CA ARG A 59 17.68 -51.64 -10.25
C ARG A 59 17.27 -50.60 -11.28
N GLU A 60 16.08 -50.76 -11.84
CA GLU A 60 15.48 -49.69 -12.64
C GLU A 60 14.68 -48.77 -11.73
N ILE A 61 15.07 -47.51 -11.69
CA ILE A 61 14.35 -46.44 -10.98
C ILE A 61 14.00 -45.41 -12.05
N GLY A 62 12.73 -44.99 -12.07
CA GLY A 62 12.20 -43.98 -12.99
C GLY A 62 12.81 -42.59 -12.78
N GLU A 63 12.47 -41.65 -13.67
CA GLU A 63 12.98 -40.26 -13.59
C GLU A 63 12.50 -39.51 -12.34
N GLU A 64 11.30 -39.85 -11.86
CA GLU A 64 10.78 -39.42 -10.56
C GLU A 64 10.71 -40.62 -9.61
N PRO A 65 11.72 -40.80 -8.73
CA PRO A 65 11.77 -41.94 -7.84
C PRO A 65 10.69 -41.84 -6.75
N SER A 66 9.90 -42.89 -6.55
CA SER A 66 8.94 -42.93 -5.46
C SER A 66 9.64 -43.13 -4.10
N ALA A 67 8.96 -42.79 -3.00
CA ALA A 67 9.48 -43.04 -1.65
C ALA A 67 9.86 -44.51 -1.42
N GLN A 68 9.10 -45.45 -2.01
CA GLN A 68 9.39 -46.88 -1.94
C GLN A 68 10.66 -47.25 -2.72
N ASP A 69 10.88 -46.65 -3.89
CA ASP A 69 12.09 -46.88 -4.69
C ASP A 69 13.35 -46.39 -3.95
N ILE A 70 13.27 -45.22 -3.33
CA ILE A 70 14.36 -44.61 -2.57
C ILE A 70 14.70 -45.47 -1.35
N GLN A 71 13.69 -45.90 -0.59
CA GLN A 71 13.90 -46.76 0.58
C GLN A 71 14.52 -48.09 0.20
N ALA A 72 14.02 -48.71 -0.87
CA ALA A 72 14.53 -49.99 -1.32
C ALA A 72 15.94 -49.89 -1.95
N LEU A 73 16.32 -48.73 -2.52
CA LEU A 73 17.69 -48.41 -2.92
C LEU A 73 18.61 -48.25 -1.71
N MET A 74 18.19 -47.48 -0.70
CA MET A 74 18.97 -47.27 0.52
C MET A 74 19.28 -48.59 1.24
N THR A 75 18.28 -49.48 1.41
CA THR A 75 18.50 -50.81 2.00
C THR A 75 19.53 -51.63 1.23
N ARG A 76 19.55 -51.52 -0.10
CA ARG A 76 20.52 -52.26 -0.92
C ARG A 76 21.93 -51.69 -0.82
N LEU A 77 22.07 -50.37 -0.79
CA LEU A 77 23.36 -49.71 -0.56
C LEU A 77 23.93 -50.06 0.83
N GLU A 78 23.07 -50.12 1.85
CA GLU A 78 23.44 -50.50 3.21
C GLU A 78 23.94 -51.95 3.30
N GLN A 79 23.27 -52.89 2.61
CA GLN A 79 23.73 -54.27 2.47
C GLN A 79 25.12 -54.35 1.81
N LEU A 80 25.34 -53.59 0.73
CA LEU A 80 26.62 -53.55 0.03
C LEU A 80 27.73 -52.96 0.91
N ALA A 81 27.44 -51.86 1.62
CA ALA A 81 28.38 -51.22 2.55
C ALA A 81 28.78 -52.16 3.70
N SER A 82 27.83 -52.93 4.24
CA SER A 82 28.06 -53.86 5.36
C SER A 82 28.80 -55.14 4.95
N SER A 83 28.65 -55.58 3.70
CA SER A 83 29.27 -56.82 3.19
C SER A 83 30.78 -56.72 2.92
N GLY A 84 31.33 -55.51 2.82
CA GLY A 84 32.74 -55.29 2.50
C GLY A 84 33.23 -53.86 2.79
N PRO A 85 33.18 -53.38 4.05
CA PRO A 85 33.45 -51.98 4.40
C PRO A 85 34.89 -51.52 4.14
N LYS A 86 35.83 -52.46 3.93
CA LYS A 86 37.24 -52.17 3.59
C LYS A 86 37.56 -52.37 2.10
N THR A 87 36.53 -52.54 1.27
CA THR A 87 36.66 -52.65 -0.18
C THR A 87 36.22 -51.34 -0.83
N GLN A 88 36.83 -50.99 -1.96
CA GLN A 88 36.47 -49.79 -2.73
C GLN A 88 34.96 -49.72 -3.01
N LYS A 89 34.35 -50.87 -3.32
CA LYS A 89 32.90 -50.98 -3.55
C LYS A 89 32.05 -50.74 -2.29
N GLY A 90 32.55 -51.10 -1.10
CA GLY A 90 31.88 -50.82 0.17
C GLY A 90 31.95 -49.34 0.55
N GLU A 91 33.10 -48.71 0.34
CA GLU A 91 33.30 -47.26 0.56
C GLU A 91 32.43 -46.42 -0.39
N GLU A 92 32.40 -46.77 -1.68
CA GLU A 92 31.53 -46.14 -2.68
C GLU A 92 30.04 -46.31 -2.32
N ALA A 93 29.60 -47.51 -1.90
CA ALA A 93 28.23 -47.75 -1.46
C ALA A 93 27.84 -46.89 -0.25
N GLN A 94 28.76 -46.71 0.69
CA GLN A 94 28.55 -45.88 1.88
C GLN A 94 28.43 -44.39 1.51
N ALA A 95 29.25 -43.90 0.59
CA ALA A 95 29.16 -42.53 0.09
C ALA A 95 27.83 -42.27 -0.65
N TYR A 96 27.39 -43.19 -1.52
CA TYR A 96 26.10 -43.08 -2.18
C TYR A 96 24.93 -43.14 -1.20
N LEU A 97 24.99 -44.04 -0.21
CA LEU A 97 23.97 -44.14 0.83
C LEU A 97 23.83 -42.81 1.58
N HIS A 98 24.94 -42.21 2.00
CA HIS A 98 24.95 -40.92 2.68
C HIS A 98 24.32 -39.81 1.83
N ASN A 99 24.74 -39.69 0.56
CA ASN A 99 24.24 -38.66 -0.35
C ASN A 99 22.73 -38.81 -0.63
N VAL A 100 22.25 -40.04 -0.86
CA VAL A 100 20.82 -40.31 -1.10
C VAL A 100 20.00 -40.06 0.16
N GLN A 101 20.49 -40.48 1.34
CA GLN A 101 19.83 -40.20 2.62
C GLN A 101 19.71 -38.71 2.88
N GLN A 102 20.80 -37.96 2.70
CA GLN A 102 20.81 -36.51 2.91
C GLN A 102 19.87 -35.80 1.93
N ALA A 103 19.94 -36.13 0.64
CA ALA A 103 19.05 -35.53 -0.37
C ALA A 103 17.57 -35.86 -0.10
N TYR A 104 17.27 -37.07 0.37
CA TYR A 104 15.91 -37.46 0.73
C TYR A 104 15.41 -36.71 1.98
N GLN A 105 16.25 -36.54 2.99
CA GLN A 105 15.93 -35.71 4.16
C GLN A 105 15.67 -34.26 3.78
N ASN A 106 16.51 -33.67 2.93
CA ASN A 106 16.33 -32.30 2.44
C ASN A 106 15.00 -32.15 1.69
N LEU A 107 14.64 -33.12 0.84
CA LEU A 107 13.35 -33.12 0.15
C LEU A 107 12.17 -33.18 1.12
N GLN A 108 12.25 -34.01 2.17
CA GLN A 108 11.21 -34.07 3.19
C GLN A 108 11.07 -32.74 3.94
N GLN A 109 12.19 -32.15 4.37
CA GLN A 109 12.20 -30.84 5.03
C GLN A 109 11.66 -29.72 4.12
N ALA A 110 12.03 -29.71 2.84
CA ALA A 110 11.48 -28.75 1.88
C ALA A 110 9.97 -28.97 1.63
N GLY A 111 9.52 -30.22 1.65
CA GLY A 111 8.09 -30.56 1.58
C GLY A 111 7.30 -30.04 2.80
N GLU A 112 7.83 -30.25 4.01
CA GLU A 112 7.26 -29.72 5.25
C GLU A 112 7.22 -28.19 5.24
N ALA A 113 8.31 -27.53 4.81
CA ALA A 113 8.38 -26.08 4.68
C ALA A 113 7.38 -25.53 3.66
N GLN A 114 7.21 -26.20 2.51
CA GLN A 114 6.19 -25.82 1.52
C GLN A 114 4.78 -25.96 2.09
N GLN A 115 4.50 -27.05 2.81
CA GLN A 115 3.19 -27.26 3.43
C GLN A 115 2.91 -26.17 4.47
N ALA A 116 3.85 -25.90 5.38
CA ALA A 116 3.72 -24.86 6.39
C ALA A 116 3.53 -23.46 5.77
N ALA A 117 4.25 -23.15 4.69
CA ALA A 117 4.06 -21.89 3.95
C ALA A 117 2.68 -21.81 3.28
N GLY A 118 2.15 -22.94 2.79
CA GLY A 118 0.80 -23.04 2.23
C GLY A 118 -0.27 -22.80 3.29
N GLU A 119 -0.16 -23.46 4.44
CA GLU A 119 -1.08 -23.27 5.58
C GLU A 119 -1.05 -21.82 6.09
N LEU A 120 0.14 -21.21 6.17
CA LEU A 120 0.28 -19.81 6.56
C LEU A 120 -0.40 -18.88 5.54
N LYS A 121 -0.23 -19.13 4.24
CA LYS A 121 -0.91 -18.35 3.20
C LYS A 121 -2.44 -18.44 3.36
N ASP A 122 -2.96 -19.64 3.56
CA ASP A 122 -4.41 -19.86 3.72
C ASP A 122 -4.94 -19.15 4.99
N GLU A 123 -4.20 -19.20 6.10
CA GLU A 123 -4.54 -18.47 7.33
C GLU A 123 -4.56 -16.94 7.09
N ARG A 124 -3.57 -16.39 6.37
CA ARG A 124 -3.53 -14.95 6.04
C ARG A 124 -4.66 -14.56 5.10
N ALA A 125 -4.99 -15.40 4.12
CA ALA A 125 -6.12 -15.19 3.22
C ALA A 125 -7.46 -15.18 3.99
N GLU A 126 -7.65 -16.11 4.92
CA GLU A 126 -8.85 -16.13 5.77
C GLU A 126 -8.92 -14.91 6.70
N SER A 127 -7.77 -14.49 7.26
CA SER A 127 -7.67 -13.29 8.08
C SER A 127 -8.03 -12.03 7.30
N LEU A 128 -7.52 -11.90 6.06
CA LEU A 128 -7.87 -10.81 5.15
C LEU A 128 -9.36 -10.81 4.84
N ALA A 129 -9.94 -11.96 4.48
CA ALA A 129 -11.36 -12.09 4.19
C ALA A 129 -12.26 -11.70 5.39
N LYS A 130 -11.84 -12.03 6.62
CA LYS A 130 -12.55 -11.61 7.85
C LYS A 130 -12.56 -10.10 8.04
N VAL A 131 -11.47 -9.41 7.69
CA VAL A 131 -11.39 -7.94 7.80
C VAL A 131 -12.17 -7.28 6.66
N GLU A 132 -12.04 -7.78 5.44
CA GLU A 132 -12.79 -7.29 4.28
C GLU A 132 -14.30 -7.48 4.46
N GLY A 133 -14.74 -8.59 5.06
CA GLY A 133 -16.15 -8.83 5.41
C GLY A 133 -16.71 -7.90 6.49
N ARG A 134 -15.86 -7.13 7.20
CA ARG A 134 -16.24 -6.11 8.19
C ARG A 134 -16.11 -4.70 7.65
N ILE A 135 -16.26 -4.53 6.34
CA ILE A 135 -16.20 -3.23 5.71
C ILE A 135 -17.21 -2.25 6.33
N PRO A 136 -16.79 -1.02 6.66
CA PRO A 136 -17.74 0.00 7.11
C PRO A 136 -18.75 0.29 5.98
N LYS A 137 -19.98 0.68 6.34
CA LYS A 137 -20.96 1.10 5.32
C LYS A 137 -20.58 2.49 4.80
N ALA A 138 -20.31 2.61 3.51
CA ALA A 138 -20.19 3.90 2.84
C ALA A 138 -21.39 4.13 1.92
N THR A 139 -21.84 5.38 1.93
CA THR A 139 -22.85 5.90 1.01
C THR A 139 -22.25 7.10 0.28
N ALA A 140 -22.87 7.56 -0.80
CA ALA A 140 -22.47 8.81 -1.46
C ALA A 140 -22.42 9.98 -0.46
N THR A 141 -23.36 10.03 0.49
CA THR A 141 -23.41 11.03 1.56
C THR A 141 -22.21 10.94 2.51
N THR A 142 -21.67 9.74 2.74
CA THR A 142 -20.44 9.55 3.52
C THR A 142 -19.26 10.21 2.83
N LEU A 143 -19.14 10.07 1.50
CA LEU A 143 -18.07 10.70 0.72
C LEU A 143 -18.18 12.22 0.76
N GLU A 144 -19.38 12.77 0.57
CA GLU A 144 -19.62 14.21 0.65
C GLU A 144 -19.22 14.78 2.01
N ILE A 145 -19.53 14.07 3.10
CA ILE A 145 -19.15 14.48 4.45
C ILE A 145 -17.63 14.48 4.62
N ILE A 146 -16.94 13.41 4.20
CA ILE A 146 -15.47 13.33 4.33
C ILE A 146 -14.81 14.40 3.46
N GLN A 147 -15.30 14.62 2.23
CA GLN A 147 -14.78 15.66 1.34
C GLN A 147 -14.94 17.06 1.96
N LYS A 148 -16.09 17.34 2.57
CA LYS A 148 -16.31 18.61 3.27
C LYS A 148 -15.35 18.77 4.46
N ASP A 149 -15.16 17.71 5.25
CA ASP A 149 -14.21 17.72 6.36
C ASP A 149 -12.76 17.92 5.86
N MET A 150 -12.40 17.39 4.68
CA MET A 150 -11.11 17.66 4.01
C MET A 150 -10.96 19.12 3.61
N ASP A 151 -11.97 19.72 2.98
CA ASP A 151 -11.94 21.12 2.55
C ASP A 151 -11.81 22.06 3.77
N GLU A 152 -12.55 21.78 4.86
CA GLU A 152 -12.45 22.50 6.12
C GLU A 152 -11.05 22.35 6.77
N ALA A 153 -10.48 21.13 6.76
CA ALA A 153 -9.13 20.88 7.28
C ALA A 153 -8.05 21.57 6.45
N GLN A 154 -8.20 21.58 5.12
CA GLN A 154 -7.29 22.24 4.19
C GLN A 154 -7.31 23.76 4.40
N ALA A 155 -8.50 24.37 4.51
CA ALA A 155 -8.65 25.79 4.82
C ALA A 155 -8.02 26.16 6.18
N TYR A 156 -8.20 25.32 7.20
CA TYR A 156 -7.58 25.51 8.51
C TYR A 156 -6.05 25.45 8.46
N ARG A 157 -5.49 24.46 7.74
CA ARG A 157 -4.04 24.30 7.51
C ARG A 157 -3.47 25.53 6.80
N ASP A 158 -4.13 25.97 5.72
CA ASP A 158 -3.68 27.10 4.92
C ASP A 158 -3.71 28.41 5.72
N GLY A 159 -4.76 28.62 6.54
CA GLY A 159 -4.81 29.77 7.46
C GLY A 159 -3.68 29.79 8.50
N ILE A 160 -3.26 28.62 9.01
CA ILE A 160 -2.08 28.53 9.90
C ILE A 160 -0.79 28.85 9.13
N ALA A 161 -0.64 28.32 7.92
CA ALA A 161 0.54 28.54 7.09
C ALA A 161 0.68 30.03 6.73
N GLU A 162 -0.42 30.68 6.34
CA GLU A 162 -0.48 32.12 6.08
C GLU A 162 -0.12 32.92 7.34
N LYS A 163 -0.65 32.52 8.51
CA LYS A 163 -0.31 33.20 9.77
C LYS A 163 1.17 33.06 10.13
N LEU A 164 1.76 31.89 9.91
CA LEU A 164 3.21 31.68 10.09
C LEU A 164 4.03 32.56 9.16
N ALA A 165 3.67 32.62 7.87
CA ALA A 165 4.34 33.49 6.90
C ALA A 165 4.28 34.97 7.30
N SER A 166 3.12 35.44 7.82
CA SER A 166 2.98 36.81 8.32
C SER A 166 3.90 37.12 9.52
N LEU A 167 4.14 36.13 10.38
CA LEU A 167 4.97 36.29 11.59
C LEU A 167 6.47 36.27 11.30
N GLU A 168 6.91 35.72 10.15
CA GLU A 168 8.33 35.70 9.78
C GLU A 168 8.81 37.09 9.30
N GLY A 169 7.89 37.94 8.81
CA GLY A 169 8.19 39.31 8.37
C GLY A 169 8.35 40.37 9.48
N GLU A 170 7.95 40.10 10.73
CA GLU A 170 7.85 41.12 11.80
C GLU A 170 9.11 41.23 12.71
N SER A 171 10.21 40.55 12.37
CA SER A 171 11.36 40.32 13.26
C SER A 171 12.29 41.52 13.54
N GLY A 172 12.00 42.73 13.02
CA GLY A 172 12.95 43.85 13.01
C GLY A 172 13.10 44.69 14.29
N SER A 173 12.17 44.59 15.25
CA SER A 173 12.10 45.57 16.36
C SER A 173 13.17 45.41 17.45
N LEU A 174 13.65 44.19 17.70
CA LEU A 174 14.63 43.92 18.76
C LEU A 174 16.01 44.49 18.45
N THR A 175 16.46 44.35 17.20
CA THR A 175 17.75 44.88 16.76
C THR A 175 17.81 46.40 16.85
N THR A 176 16.72 47.07 16.48
CA THR A 176 16.60 48.54 16.58
C THR A 176 16.60 48.99 18.04
N ALA A 177 15.80 48.36 18.90
CA ALA A 177 15.75 48.70 20.33
C ALA A 177 17.10 48.48 21.03
N ALA A 178 17.83 47.42 20.67
CA ALA A 178 19.17 47.15 21.22
C ALA A 178 20.20 48.20 20.79
N GLN A 179 20.17 48.65 19.53
CA GLN A 179 21.04 49.72 19.04
C GLN A 179 20.76 51.06 19.75
N GLU A 180 19.49 51.39 19.96
CA GLU A 180 19.09 52.59 20.71
C GLU A 180 19.56 52.57 22.17
N ALA A 181 19.54 51.40 22.82
CA ALA A 181 20.05 51.25 24.18
C ALA A 181 21.57 51.39 24.27
N VAL A 182 22.32 50.82 23.33
CA VAL A 182 23.78 50.99 23.27
C VAL A 182 24.15 52.46 23.05
N ALA A 183 23.52 53.14 22.08
CA ALA A 183 23.78 54.56 21.83
C ALA A 183 23.41 55.46 23.02
N ALA A 184 22.33 55.15 23.73
CA ALA A 184 21.94 55.88 24.94
C ALA A 184 22.90 55.65 26.11
N GLN A 185 23.48 54.45 26.22
CA GLN A 185 24.48 54.12 27.22
C GLN A 185 25.82 54.80 26.93
N GLU A 186 26.31 54.75 25.69
CA GLU A 186 27.56 55.43 25.29
C GLU A 186 27.47 56.93 25.57
N LYS A 187 26.32 57.56 25.28
CA LYS A 187 26.08 58.98 25.58
C LYS A 187 26.04 59.28 27.08
N LEU A 188 25.51 58.36 27.90
CA LEU A 188 25.54 58.49 29.35
C LEU A 188 26.98 58.43 29.87
N GLU A 189 27.75 57.44 29.42
CA GLU A 189 29.15 57.24 29.82
C GLU A 189 30.03 58.43 29.41
N GLU A 190 29.83 59.01 28.23
CA GLU A 190 30.52 60.22 27.78
C GLU A 190 30.22 61.43 28.68
N LEU A 191 28.95 61.64 29.04
CA LEU A 191 28.54 62.76 29.90
C LEU A 191 28.99 62.56 31.36
N GLU A 192 29.00 61.33 31.85
CA GLU A 192 29.54 61.00 33.18
C GLU A 192 31.07 61.19 33.23
N ALA A 193 31.78 60.83 32.15
CA ALA A 193 33.22 61.08 32.03
C ALA A 193 33.53 62.59 31.99
N LEU A 194 32.75 63.38 31.25
CA LEU A 194 32.89 64.86 31.22
C LEU A 194 32.61 65.50 32.59
N ALA A 195 31.59 64.99 33.31
CA ALA A 195 31.29 65.41 34.67
C ALA A 195 32.42 65.07 35.65
N ALA A 196 33.04 63.89 35.53
CA ALA A 196 34.15 63.46 36.39
C ALA A 196 35.43 64.32 36.24
N ILE A 197 35.63 64.94 35.06
CA ILE A 197 36.77 65.85 34.79
C ILE A 197 36.41 67.30 35.17
N GLY A 198 35.19 67.56 35.65
CA GLY A 198 34.75 68.87 36.14
C GLY A 198 34.18 69.81 35.08
N TYR A 199 33.88 69.30 33.88
CA TYR A 199 33.30 70.06 32.76
C TYR A 199 31.84 69.71 32.45
N GLY A 200 31.21 68.81 33.22
CA GLY A 200 29.86 68.32 32.95
C GLY A 200 28.74 69.13 33.59
N ASP A 201 27.58 69.16 32.92
CA ASP A 201 26.31 69.70 33.42
C ASP A 201 25.46 68.59 34.07
N GLU A 202 25.15 68.71 35.36
CA GLU A 202 24.32 67.74 36.08
C GLU A 202 22.92 67.53 35.46
N THR A 203 22.39 68.55 34.77
CA THR A 203 21.08 68.45 34.12
C THR A 203 21.14 67.58 32.86
N GLU A 204 22.26 67.64 32.11
CA GLU A 204 22.50 66.79 30.95
C GLU A 204 22.74 65.33 31.36
N THR A 205 23.47 65.09 32.46
CA THR A 205 23.67 63.72 33.00
C THR A 205 22.34 63.11 33.45
N LYS A 206 21.46 63.87 34.13
CA LYS A 206 20.11 63.39 34.52
C LYS A 206 19.22 63.08 33.31
N ALA A 207 19.28 63.91 32.27
CA ALA A 207 18.55 63.68 31.03
C ALA A 207 19.04 62.41 30.30
N ALA A 208 20.36 62.22 30.21
CA ALA A 208 20.96 61.01 29.64
C ALA A 208 20.59 59.75 30.43
N ASN A 209 20.58 59.81 31.76
CA ASN A 209 20.18 58.68 32.61
C ASN A 209 18.71 58.28 32.37
N THR A 210 17.85 59.29 32.21
CA THR A 210 16.43 59.06 31.88
C THR A 210 16.28 58.45 30.49
N GLN A 211 17.08 58.87 29.51
CA GLN A 211 17.07 58.34 28.16
C GLN A 211 17.57 56.89 28.11
N HIS A 212 18.65 56.58 28.83
CA HIS A 212 19.16 55.22 29.00
C HIS A 212 18.14 54.29 29.68
N ALA A 213 17.48 54.75 30.76
CA ALA A 213 16.41 53.99 31.42
C ALA A 213 15.25 53.68 30.46
N LYS A 214 14.81 54.67 29.65
CA LYS A 214 13.77 54.45 28.62
C LYS A 214 14.21 53.42 27.58
N ALA A 215 15.45 53.52 27.08
CA ALA A 215 15.97 52.59 26.09
C ALA A 215 16.06 51.14 26.64
N ARG A 216 16.48 50.96 27.90
CA ARG A 216 16.44 49.63 28.56
C ARG A 216 15.02 49.07 28.63
N THR A 217 14.04 49.89 29.01
CA THR A 217 12.64 49.41 29.04
C THR A 217 12.10 49.06 27.65
N GLN A 218 12.58 49.72 26.58
CA GLN A 218 12.24 49.36 25.21
C GLN A 218 12.87 48.03 24.79
N VAL A 219 14.13 47.78 25.18
CA VAL A 219 14.79 46.48 24.95
C VAL A 219 14.06 45.35 25.66
N GLU A 220 13.70 45.53 26.94
CA GLU A 220 12.97 44.52 27.71
C GLU A 220 11.61 44.18 27.08
N LYS A 221 10.87 45.22 26.63
CA LYS A 221 9.61 45.03 25.89
C LYS A 221 9.83 44.29 24.57
N ALA A 222 10.81 44.72 23.77
CA ALA A 222 11.12 44.06 22.50
C ALA A 222 11.56 42.60 22.70
N GLN A 223 12.31 42.30 23.77
CA GLN A 223 12.72 40.95 24.10
C GLN A 223 11.54 40.07 24.55
N ALA A 224 10.61 40.63 25.33
CA ALA A 224 9.37 39.95 25.70
C ALA A 224 8.49 39.68 24.46
N ASP A 225 8.38 40.64 23.55
CA ASP A 225 7.64 40.50 22.30
C ASP A 225 8.27 39.43 21.40
N VAL A 226 9.60 39.45 21.18
CA VAL A 226 10.30 38.39 20.43
C VAL A 226 10.07 37.02 21.04
N SER A 227 10.17 36.90 22.38
CA SER A 227 9.93 35.63 23.07
C SER A 227 8.49 35.14 22.86
N ARG A 228 7.51 36.05 22.88
CA ARG A 228 6.11 35.77 22.58
C ARG A 228 5.90 35.35 21.13
N HIS A 229 6.51 36.06 20.17
CA HIS A 229 6.46 35.72 18.75
C HIS A 229 7.06 34.34 18.47
N GLN A 230 8.22 34.02 19.06
CA GLN A 230 8.84 32.70 18.92
C GLN A 230 7.98 31.59 19.54
N ALA A 231 7.38 31.83 20.72
CA ALA A 231 6.46 30.88 21.33
C ALA A 231 5.22 30.65 20.45
N LEU A 232 4.65 31.72 19.89
CA LEU A 232 3.54 31.65 18.95
C LEU A 232 3.92 30.88 17.68
N GLN A 233 5.08 31.14 17.08
CA GLN A 233 5.60 30.39 15.93
C GLN A 233 5.76 28.90 16.24
N ARG A 234 6.33 28.53 17.39
CA ARG A 234 6.43 27.12 17.82
C ARG A 234 5.05 26.48 17.96
N GLY A 235 4.11 27.19 18.59
CA GLY A 235 2.72 26.74 18.75
C GLY A 235 2.02 26.52 17.41
N LEU A 236 2.14 27.48 16.49
CA LEU A 236 1.55 27.39 15.16
C LEU A 236 2.21 26.31 14.30
N ARG A 237 3.53 26.13 14.36
CA ARG A 237 4.22 25.02 13.66
C ARG A 237 3.76 23.66 14.16
N ARG A 238 3.56 23.50 15.48
CA ARG A 238 2.97 22.28 16.03
C ARG A 238 1.53 22.07 15.53
N LYS A 239 0.71 23.13 15.52
CA LYS A 239 -0.66 23.08 14.98
C LYS A 239 -0.71 22.76 13.50
N LEU A 240 0.24 23.27 12.71
CA LEU A 240 0.38 22.96 11.29
C LEU A 240 0.70 21.47 11.09
N SER A 241 1.61 20.92 11.89
CA SER A 241 1.90 19.48 11.89
C SER A 241 0.66 18.64 12.25
N GLU A 242 -0.05 19.01 13.32
CA GLU A 242 -1.31 18.36 13.72
C GLU A 242 -2.37 18.43 12.59
N ALA A 243 -2.49 19.57 11.90
CA ALA A 243 -3.40 19.75 10.77
C ALA A 243 -3.03 18.89 9.56
N ASN A 244 -1.74 18.81 9.22
CA ASN A 244 -1.25 17.95 8.13
C ASN A 244 -1.55 16.47 8.39
N VAL A 245 -1.35 15.99 9.63
CA VAL A 245 -1.69 14.62 10.03
C VAL A 245 -3.19 14.37 9.91
N SER A 246 -4.01 15.32 10.35
CA SER A 246 -5.48 15.21 10.24
C SER A 246 -5.94 15.16 8.78
N LEU A 247 -5.32 15.95 7.90
CA LEU A 247 -5.66 15.99 6.48
C LEU A 247 -5.27 14.69 5.78
N ALA A 248 -4.06 14.18 6.02
CA ALA A 248 -3.62 12.90 5.49
C ALA A 248 -4.52 11.73 5.94
N HIS A 249 -5.02 11.77 7.19
CA HIS A 249 -5.97 10.79 7.71
C HIS A 249 -7.34 10.86 7.01
N LEU A 250 -7.83 12.07 6.73
CA LEU A 250 -9.07 12.29 5.97
C LEU A 250 -8.92 11.84 4.51
N GLU A 251 -7.81 12.13 3.85
CA GLU A 251 -7.50 11.66 2.48
C GLU A 251 -7.47 10.13 2.39
N LEU A 252 -6.89 9.48 3.40
CA LEU A 252 -6.87 8.03 3.49
C LEU A 252 -8.28 7.44 3.63
N ALA A 253 -9.10 8.02 4.52
CA ALA A 253 -10.49 7.60 4.68
C ALA A 253 -11.32 7.84 3.41
N TYR A 254 -11.13 9.00 2.76
CA TYR A 254 -11.83 9.35 1.52
C TYR A 254 -11.49 8.36 0.40
N SER A 255 -10.21 8.14 0.14
CA SER A 255 -9.77 7.21 -0.92
C SER A 255 -10.27 5.79 -0.70
N ALA A 256 -10.24 5.29 0.55
CA ALA A 256 -10.77 3.98 0.92
C ALA A 256 -12.28 3.88 0.68
N ALA A 257 -13.05 4.83 1.20
CA ALA A 257 -14.50 4.86 1.04
C ALA A 257 -14.91 5.05 -0.43
N ALA A 258 -14.21 5.93 -1.17
CA ALA A 258 -14.50 6.25 -2.56
C ALA A 258 -14.27 5.03 -3.47
N THR A 259 -13.16 4.30 -3.24
CA THR A 259 -12.88 3.05 -3.96
C THR A 259 -14.02 2.05 -3.80
N HIS A 260 -14.58 1.93 -2.60
CA HIS A 260 -15.70 1.03 -2.34
C HIS A 260 -17.00 1.50 -3.01
N VAL A 261 -17.43 2.74 -2.74
CA VAL A 261 -18.71 3.27 -3.26
C VAL A 261 -18.71 3.33 -4.79
N HIS A 262 -17.63 3.83 -5.39
CA HIS A 262 -17.53 3.88 -6.85
C HIS A 262 -17.31 2.49 -7.45
N GLY A 263 -16.57 1.60 -6.77
CA GLY A 263 -16.41 0.22 -7.19
C GLY A 263 -17.74 -0.55 -7.23
N GLU A 264 -18.56 -0.44 -6.19
CA GLU A 264 -19.91 -1.03 -6.16
C GLU A 264 -20.81 -0.43 -7.25
N LYS A 265 -20.75 0.89 -7.46
CA LYS A 265 -21.53 1.54 -8.50
C LYS A 265 -21.08 1.12 -9.90
N LEU A 266 -19.78 0.98 -10.12
CA LEU A 266 -19.23 0.47 -11.36
C LEU A 266 -19.62 -0.99 -11.58
N ALA A 267 -19.54 -1.85 -10.56
CA ALA A 267 -20.00 -3.24 -10.66
C ALA A 267 -21.47 -3.30 -11.10
N GLN A 268 -22.36 -2.50 -10.49
CA GLN A 268 -23.77 -2.43 -10.88
C GLN A 268 -23.95 -1.96 -12.33
N LEU A 269 -23.20 -0.94 -12.76
CA LEU A 269 -23.28 -0.42 -14.13
C LEU A 269 -22.71 -1.39 -15.15
N GLU A 270 -21.60 -2.06 -14.84
CA GLU A 270 -21.00 -3.10 -15.68
C GLU A 270 -21.95 -4.30 -15.79
N THR A 271 -22.55 -4.77 -14.69
CA THR A 271 -23.56 -5.83 -14.74
C THR A 271 -24.77 -5.42 -15.56
N HIS A 272 -25.29 -4.21 -15.35
CA HIS A 272 -26.41 -3.72 -16.14
C HIS A 272 -26.08 -3.58 -17.64
N LEU A 273 -24.86 -3.16 -17.96
CA LEU A 273 -24.37 -3.11 -19.35
C LEU A 273 -24.34 -4.51 -19.97
N VAL A 274 -23.79 -5.49 -19.25
CA VAL A 274 -23.76 -6.89 -19.72
C VAL A 274 -25.18 -7.41 -19.90
N GLU A 275 -26.05 -7.27 -18.91
CA GLU A 275 -27.46 -7.66 -18.98
C GLU A 275 -28.21 -7.00 -20.14
N TYR A 276 -27.94 -5.73 -20.42
CA TYR A 276 -28.54 -5.01 -21.55
C TYR A 276 -28.06 -5.58 -22.89
N LEU A 277 -26.78 -5.91 -23.01
CA LEU A 277 -26.17 -6.43 -24.23
C LEU A 277 -26.46 -7.91 -24.47
N THR A 278 -26.64 -8.70 -23.41
CA THR A 278 -26.98 -10.13 -23.48
C THR A 278 -28.46 -10.39 -23.20
N GLY A 279 -29.24 -9.34 -23.03
CA GLY A 279 -30.63 -9.41 -22.60
C GLY A 279 -31.54 -9.97 -23.68
N SER A 280 -32.72 -10.44 -23.23
CA SER A 280 -33.77 -10.96 -24.11
C SER A 280 -34.20 -9.96 -25.18
N ASP A 281 -34.08 -8.66 -24.93
CA ASP A 281 -34.53 -7.62 -25.84
C ASP A 281 -33.68 -7.57 -27.12
N LEU A 282 -32.36 -7.70 -27.01
CA LEU A 282 -31.48 -7.77 -28.18
C LEU A 282 -31.73 -9.06 -28.96
N THR A 283 -31.83 -10.19 -28.27
CA THR A 283 -32.11 -11.49 -28.90
C THR A 283 -33.47 -11.49 -29.60
N CYS A 284 -34.52 -10.95 -28.97
CA CYS A 284 -35.87 -10.84 -29.53
C CYS A 284 -35.87 -9.94 -30.78
N LEU A 285 -35.15 -8.82 -30.77
CA LEU A 285 -34.98 -7.96 -31.94
C LEU A 285 -34.27 -8.68 -33.10
N LEU A 286 -33.22 -9.45 -32.82
CA LEU A 286 -32.52 -10.23 -33.85
C LEU A 286 -33.41 -11.34 -34.44
N GLU A 287 -34.21 -11.99 -33.60
CA GLU A 287 -35.23 -12.96 -34.03
C GLU A 287 -36.33 -12.30 -34.88
N GLU A 288 -36.80 -11.11 -34.50
CA GLU A 288 -37.77 -10.33 -35.29
C GLU A 288 -37.22 -9.95 -36.66
N ILE A 289 -35.99 -9.43 -36.73
CA ILE A 289 -35.32 -9.14 -38.00
C ILE A 289 -35.19 -10.42 -38.84
N GLY A 290 -34.79 -11.53 -38.24
CA GLY A 290 -34.71 -12.83 -38.90
C GLY A 290 -36.06 -13.32 -39.45
N ARG A 291 -37.14 -13.16 -38.68
CA ARG A 291 -38.52 -13.48 -39.11
C ARG A 291 -38.95 -12.62 -40.29
N HIS A 292 -38.70 -11.31 -40.23
CA HIS A 292 -39.07 -10.40 -41.32
C HIS A 292 -38.25 -10.64 -42.60
N ARG A 293 -36.96 -10.98 -42.49
CA ARG A 293 -36.14 -11.36 -43.67
C ARG A 293 -36.69 -12.60 -44.36
N ARG A 294 -37.03 -13.65 -43.61
CA ARG A 294 -37.65 -14.87 -44.18
C ARG A 294 -38.96 -14.55 -44.89
N ALA A 295 -39.83 -13.75 -44.26
CA ALA A 295 -41.09 -13.33 -44.87
C ALA A 295 -40.88 -12.54 -46.18
N LEU A 296 -39.81 -11.73 -46.28
CA LEU A 296 -39.45 -11.01 -47.49
C LEU A 296 -38.91 -11.94 -48.60
N GLU A 297 -38.12 -12.98 -48.27
CA GLU A 297 -37.66 -13.99 -49.24
C GLU A 297 -38.83 -14.80 -49.80
N GLU A 298 -39.78 -15.19 -48.95
CA GLU A 298 -41.01 -15.87 -49.37
C GLU A 298 -41.86 -15.01 -50.32
N ALA A 299 -41.94 -13.70 -50.05
CA ALA A 299 -42.70 -12.77 -50.87
C ALA A 299 -41.99 -12.40 -52.19
N GLN A 300 -40.67 -12.56 -52.28
CA GLN A 300 -39.87 -12.24 -53.47
C GLN A 300 -38.95 -13.40 -53.87
N PRO A 301 -39.48 -14.39 -54.62
CA PRO A 301 -38.71 -15.53 -55.07
C PRO A 301 -37.51 -15.09 -55.93
N GLY A 302 -36.29 -15.25 -55.41
CA GLY A 302 -35.03 -14.84 -56.06
C GLY A 302 -34.23 -13.78 -55.29
N ALA A 303 -34.82 -13.13 -54.28
CA ALA A 303 -34.07 -12.34 -53.32
C ALA A 303 -33.47 -13.24 -52.23
N SER A 304 -32.20 -13.02 -51.89
CA SER A 304 -31.50 -13.67 -50.77
C SER A 304 -31.05 -12.59 -49.80
N TYR A 305 -31.70 -12.47 -48.66
CA TYR A 305 -31.38 -11.52 -47.60
C TYR A 305 -30.37 -12.08 -46.58
N GLY A 306 -29.88 -13.30 -46.80
CA GLY A 306 -28.72 -13.89 -46.13
C GLY A 306 -29.02 -14.50 -44.75
N LEU A 307 -27.96 -14.89 -44.05
CA LEU A 307 -28.03 -15.47 -42.69
C LEU A 307 -28.67 -14.50 -41.68
N PRO A 308 -29.16 -15.01 -40.53
CA PRO A 308 -29.68 -14.17 -39.47
C PRO A 308 -28.68 -13.06 -39.12
N PRO A 309 -29.13 -11.85 -38.77
CA PRO A 309 -28.22 -10.82 -38.30
C PRO A 309 -27.49 -11.33 -37.06
N GLU A 310 -26.16 -11.37 -37.12
CA GLU A 310 -25.31 -11.62 -35.97
C GLU A 310 -24.77 -10.30 -35.46
N VAL A 311 -24.82 -10.09 -34.14
CA VAL A 311 -24.20 -8.94 -33.49
C VAL A 311 -23.07 -9.46 -32.63
N THR A 312 -21.84 -9.10 -33.00
CA THR A 312 -20.68 -9.31 -32.15
C THR A 312 -20.48 -8.07 -31.29
N VAL A 313 -20.52 -8.25 -29.97
CA VAL A 313 -20.19 -7.20 -29.02
C VAL A 313 -18.83 -7.52 -28.43
N GLU A 314 -17.89 -6.59 -28.61
CA GLU A 314 -16.60 -6.65 -27.94
C GLU A 314 -16.71 -5.79 -26.68
N LEU A 315 -16.71 -6.45 -25.52
CA LEU A 315 -16.79 -5.77 -24.24
C LEU A 315 -15.42 -5.17 -23.90
N PRO A 316 -15.35 -3.89 -23.49
CA PRO A 316 -14.12 -3.36 -22.91
C PRO A 316 -13.79 -4.11 -21.62
N VAL A 317 -12.54 -4.01 -21.15
CA VAL A 317 -12.10 -4.63 -19.90
C VAL A 317 -13.05 -4.25 -18.77
N LEU A 318 -13.69 -5.27 -18.17
CA LEU A 318 -14.57 -5.10 -17.02
C LEU A 318 -13.73 -5.16 -15.76
N TYR A 319 -13.75 -4.09 -14.96
CA TYR A 319 -12.89 -4.01 -13.78
C TYR A 319 -13.58 -4.57 -12.54
N PHE A 320 -14.90 -4.44 -12.44
CA PHE A 320 -15.66 -4.70 -11.23
C PHE A 320 -16.79 -5.73 -11.39
N HIS A 321 -17.04 -6.20 -12.62
CA HIS A 321 -18.03 -7.24 -12.90
C HIS A 321 -17.68 -8.58 -12.18
N PRO A 322 -18.66 -9.28 -11.56
CA PRO A 322 -18.43 -10.56 -10.89
C PRO A 322 -17.75 -11.60 -11.79
N ASP A 323 -18.26 -11.75 -13.02
CA ASP A 323 -17.75 -12.74 -13.99
C ASP A 323 -16.67 -12.17 -14.92
N ARG A 324 -15.94 -11.12 -14.50
CA ARG A 324 -14.96 -10.44 -15.35
C ARG A 324 -13.89 -11.37 -15.92
N ALA A 325 -13.53 -12.45 -15.23
CA ALA A 325 -12.50 -13.40 -15.69
C ALA A 325 -12.95 -14.18 -16.94
N GLU A 326 -14.26 -14.39 -17.06
CA GLU A 326 -14.89 -15.05 -18.21
C GLU A 326 -15.27 -14.00 -19.27
N LEU A 327 -15.69 -12.80 -18.87
CA LEU A 327 -16.23 -11.79 -19.79
C LEU A 327 -15.18 -10.85 -20.41
N SER A 328 -14.03 -10.64 -19.76
CA SER A 328 -13.06 -9.65 -20.21
C SER A 328 -12.21 -10.18 -21.36
N GLY A 329 -12.22 -9.47 -22.49
CA GLY A 329 -11.44 -9.85 -23.67
C GLY A 329 -12.06 -10.97 -24.51
N GLU A 330 -13.26 -11.45 -24.15
CA GLU A 330 -14.04 -12.35 -24.98
C GLU A 330 -14.88 -11.58 -26.01
N ARG A 331 -14.78 -11.99 -27.28
CA ARG A 331 -15.78 -11.62 -28.30
C ARG A 331 -17.01 -12.49 -28.10
N ARG A 332 -18.15 -11.88 -27.77
CA ARG A 332 -19.42 -12.58 -27.72
C ARG A 332 -20.24 -12.27 -28.96
N THR A 333 -20.61 -13.33 -29.68
CA THR A 333 -21.60 -13.26 -30.76
C THR A 333 -22.95 -13.58 -30.17
N VAL A 334 -23.86 -12.62 -30.21
CA VAL A 334 -25.26 -12.86 -29.87
C VAL A 334 -25.92 -13.46 -31.11
N GLN A 335 -26.32 -14.73 -31.00
CA GLN A 335 -27.07 -15.44 -32.04
C GLN A 335 -28.54 -15.56 -31.62
N PRO A 336 -29.49 -15.42 -32.56
CA PRO A 336 -30.87 -15.81 -32.33
C PRO A 336 -30.94 -17.33 -32.08
N ILE A 337 -31.80 -17.76 -31.15
CA ILE A 337 -31.96 -19.18 -30.77
C ILE A 337 -32.63 -19.98 -31.89
#